data_AF-A0A7C7WQD3-F1
#
_entry.id   AF-A0A7C7WQD3-F1
#
_cell.length_a   1.000
_cell.length_b   1.000
_cell.length_c   1.000
_cell.angle_alpha   90.00
_cell.angle_beta   90.00
_cell.angle_gamma   90.00
#
_symmetry.space_group_name_H-M   'P 1'
#
loop_
_entity.id
_entity.type
_entity.pdbx_description
1 polymer ?
#
loop_
_entity_poly.entity_id
_entity_poly.type
_entity_poly.pdbx_seq_one_letter_code
_entity_poly.pdbx_strand_id
1 'polypeptide(L)'
;MEDNYIEWAESIFSSNRMKALLEKIDASDVSVLSSPHARTVFLSLLRALWYEYDGLIYDYKRNEHTSLSLLAWRTRNVLELNLWCRFCCEDKANAEIFFKEGSKDALNLVESLEAWGTKTDQPQDWFEDRKRSKEKVIEEASMHGHDDLDGKYIRISKAAEACGYGACFNLHYKFLSKFAHPTAFRLFIKDDKKEIARQAHSFLKQGALYFHDGFVKLERYIEESE
;
A
#
# COMPACT_ATOMS: atom_id res chain seq x y z
N MET A 1 13.54 25.83 0.80
CA MET A 1 12.32 25.67 -0.01
C MET A 1 11.32 24.97 0.88
N GLU A 2 10.19 25.61 1.20
CA GLU A 2 9.07 24.89 1.78
C GLU A 2 8.51 24.01 0.67
N ASP A 3 8.86 22.72 0.70
CA ASP A 3 8.35 21.80 -0.30
C ASP A 3 6.83 21.70 -0.13
N ASN A 4 6.11 22.18 -1.15
CA ASN A 4 4.65 22.23 -1.17
C ASN A 4 4.08 20.93 -1.74
N TYR A 5 4.38 19.82 -1.05
CA TYR A 5 3.97 18.48 -1.48
C TYR A 5 2.45 18.35 -1.62
N ILE A 6 1.67 19.12 -0.84
CA ILE A 6 0.21 19.14 -0.93
C ILE A 6 -0.21 19.68 -2.30
N GLU A 7 0.31 20.84 -2.72
CA GLU A 7 0.02 21.39 -4.05
C GLU A 7 0.45 20.44 -5.17
N TRP A 8 1.60 19.78 -5.04
CA TRP A 8 2.04 18.82 -6.05
C TRP A 8 1.10 17.62 -6.15
N ALA A 9 0.68 17.05 -5.02
CA ALA A 9 -0.29 15.98 -5.00
C ALA A 9 -1.66 16.45 -5.56
N GLU A 10 -2.12 17.65 -5.20
CA GLU A 10 -3.35 18.24 -5.73
C GLU A 10 -3.27 18.48 -7.25
N SER A 11 -2.09 18.83 -7.78
CA SER A 11 -1.89 18.96 -9.22
C SER A 11 -2.11 17.64 -9.96
N ILE A 12 -1.75 16.50 -9.35
CA ILE A 12 -2.02 15.18 -9.91
C ILE A 12 -3.53 14.91 -9.88
N PHE A 13 -4.19 15.17 -8.75
CA PHE A 13 -5.63 14.96 -8.57
C PHE A 13 -6.52 15.79 -9.49
N SER A 14 -6.12 17.03 -9.75
CA SER A 14 -6.86 17.96 -10.60
C SER A 14 -6.56 17.77 -12.10
N SER A 15 -5.62 16.89 -12.44
CA SER A 15 -5.22 16.59 -13.82
C SER A 15 -5.79 15.26 -14.33
N ASN A 16 -5.60 15.00 -15.62
CA ASN A 16 -5.91 13.70 -16.23
C ASN A 16 -4.77 12.66 -16.08
N ARG A 17 -3.70 12.95 -15.33
CA ARG A 17 -2.51 12.08 -15.25
C ARG A 17 -2.83 10.68 -14.76
N MET A 18 -3.65 10.54 -13.71
CA MET A 18 -4.07 9.23 -13.20
C MET A 18 -4.81 8.41 -14.25
N LYS A 19 -5.77 9.03 -14.94
CA LYS A 19 -6.56 8.38 -15.98
C LYS A 19 -5.65 7.96 -17.15
N ALA A 20 -4.78 8.85 -17.61
CA ALA A 20 -3.85 8.57 -18.69
C ALA A 20 -2.89 7.42 -18.34
N LEU A 21 -2.35 7.40 -17.11
CA LEU A 21 -1.46 6.35 -16.66
C LEU A 21 -2.18 5.00 -16.53
N LEU A 22 -3.42 4.98 -16.04
CA LEU A 22 -4.24 3.76 -16.02
C LEU A 22 -4.49 3.22 -17.44
N GLU A 23 -4.87 4.08 -18.38
CA GLU A 23 -5.10 3.70 -19.78
C GLU A 23 -3.83 3.15 -20.43
N LYS A 24 -2.67 3.75 -20.14
CA LYS A 24 -1.36 3.26 -20.61
C LYS A 24 -1.00 1.88 -20.04
N ILE A 25 -1.22 1.66 -18.74
CA ILE A 25 -0.91 0.36 -18.11
C ILE A 25 -1.85 -0.74 -18.64
N ASP A 26 -3.11 -0.38 -18.95
CA ASP A 26 -4.09 -1.32 -19.50
C ASP A 26 -3.83 -1.64 -20.97
N ALA A 27 -3.25 -0.70 -21.73
CA ALA A 27 -2.76 -0.93 -23.08
C ALA A 27 -1.64 -1.98 -23.09
N SER A 28 -1.72 -2.96 -24.00
CA SER A 28 -0.86 -4.14 -23.98
C SER A 28 0.55 -3.94 -24.56
N ASP A 29 0.91 -2.70 -24.88
CA ASP A 29 2.10 -2.40 -25.70
C ASP A 29 3.32 -1.96 -24.86
N VAL A 30 3.18 -1.82 -23.54
CA VAL A 30 4.29 -1.43 -22.66
C VAL A 30 5.19 -2.63 -22.35
N SER A 31 6.46 -2.55 -22.72
CA SER A 31 7.41 -3.68 -22.67
C SER A 31 7.63 -4.26 -21.27
N VAL A 32 7.65 -3.40 -20.23
CA VAL A 32 7.78 -3.85 -18.81
C VAL A 32 6.50 -4.46 -18.25
N LEU A 33 5.38 -4.31 -18.96
CA LEU A 33 4.08 -4.90 -18.64
C LEU A 33 3.76 -6.10 -19.54
N SER A 34 4.78 -6.70 -20.16
CA SER A 34 4.64 -7.88 -21.00
C SER A 34 4.12 -9.09 -20.22
N SER A 35 4.38 -9.13 -18.91
CA SER A 35 3.79 -10.12 -17.99
C SER A 35 2.41 -9.62 -17.50
N PRO A 36 1.35 -10.45 -17.57
CA PRO A 36 0.06 -10.14 -16.94
C PRO A 36 0.16 -9.83 -15.43
N HIS A 37 1.14 -10.40 -14.72
CA HIS A 37 1.31 -10.18 -13.27
C HIS A 37 1.89 -8.80 -13.00
N ALA A 38 2.92 -8.41 -13.77
CA ALA A 38 3.48 -7.07 -13.70
C ALA A 38 2.38 -6.03 -13.93
N ARG A 39 1.55 -6.20 -14.97
CA ARG A 39 0.39 -5.34 -15.22
C ARG A 39 -0.57 -5.27 -14.03
N THR A 40 -0.93 -6.42 -13.48
CA THR A 40 -1.84 -6.50 -12.32
C THR A 40 -1.26 -5.77 -11.11
N VAL A 41 0.03 -5.95 -10.82
CA VAL A 41 0.74 -5.29 -9.73
C VAL A 41 0.77 -3.79 -9.92
N PHE A 42 1.17 -3.29 -11.10
CA PHE A 42 1.24 -1.85 -11.36
C PHE A 42 -0.14 -1.19 -11.33
N LEU A 43 -1.19 -1.81 -11.90
CA LEU A 43 -2.57 -1.32 -11.77
C LEU A 43 -3.02 -1.27 -10.31
N SER A 44 -2.74 -2.33 -9.55
CA SER A 44 -3.16 -2.43 -8.15
C SER A 44 -2.42 -1.42 -7.27
N LEU A 45 -1.11 -1.24 -7.46
CA LEU A 45 -0.32 -0.23 -6.77
C LEU A 45 -0.82 1.17 -7.07
N LEU A 46 -1.06 1.51 -8.35
CA LEU A 46 -1.54 2.82 -8.74
C LEU A 46 -2.91 3.13 -8.12
N ARG A 47 -3.85 2.17 -8.19
CA ARG A 47 -5.19 2.29 -7.58
C ARG A 47 -5.10 2.42 -6.06
N ALA A 48 -4.36 1.54 -5.39
CA ALA A 48 -4.22 1.55 -3.94
C ALA A 48 -3.58 2.86 -3.46
N LEU A 49 -2.52 3.33 -4.13
CA LEU A 49 -1.85 4.59 -3.80
C LEU A 49 -2.81 5.78 -3.91
N TRP A 50 -3.61 5.81 -4.97
CA TRP A 50 -4.65 6.82 -5.15
C TRP A 50 -5.72 6.76 -4.05
N TYR A 51 -6.32 5.59 -3.82
CA TYR A 51 -7.40 5.42 -2.85
C TYR A 51 -6.97 5.72 -1.41
N GLU A 52 -5.77 5.31 -1.00
CA GLU A 52 -5.27 5.58 0.35
C GLU A 52 -5.00 7.08 0.57
N TYR A 53 -4.49 7.78 -0.44
CA TYR A 53 -4.27 9.21 -0.33
C TYR A 53 -5.56 10.04 -0.45
N ASP A 54 -6.51 9.65 -1.32
CA ASP A 54 -7.84 10.26 -1.37
C ASP A 54 -8.58 10.07 -0.04
N GLY A 55 -8.50 8.88 0.55
CA GLY A 55 -8.99 8.59 1.89
C GLY A 55 -8.34 9.45 2.96
N LEU A 56 -7.02 9.68 2.90
CA LEU A 56 -6.32 10.59 3.80
C LEU A 56 -6.85 12.03 3.70
N ILE A 57 -7.07 12.53 2.47
CA ILE A 57 -7.64 13.87 2.25
C ILE A 57 -9.06 13.95 2.82
N TYR A 58 -9.88 12.95 2.54
CA TYR A 58 -11.25 12.87 3.05
C TYR A 58 -11.26 12.92 4.58
N ASP A 59 -10.47 12.05 5.21
CA ASP A 59 -10.39 11.92 6.67
C ASP A 59 -9.81 13.17 7.33
N TYR A 60 -8.92 13.90 6.66
CA TYR A 60 -8.39 15.19 7.13
C TYR A 60 -9.43 16.31 7.05
N LYS A 61 -10.19 16.41 5.95
CA LYS A 61 -11.12 17.50 5.68
C LYS A 61 -12.45 17.37 6.43
N ARG A 62 -12.97 16.15 6.64
CA ARG A 62 -14.34 15.91 7.12
C ARG A 62 -14.48 15.56 8.59
N ASN A 63 -13.40 15.28 9.31
CA ASN A 63 -13.51 14.86 10.70
C ASN A 63 -13.77 16.03 11.64
N GLU A 64 -14.99 16.10 12.20
CA GLU A 64 -15.30 16.94 13.37
C GLU A 64 -14.38 16.61 14.56
N HIS A 65 -13.91 15.37 14.62
CA HIS A 65 -12.88 14.89 15.53
C HIS A 65 -11.69 14.33 14.73
N THR A 66 -10.66 15.13 14.50
CA THR A 66 -9.47 14.69 13.76
C THR A 66 -8.79 13.51 14.46
N SER A 67 -9.04 12.29 13.96
CA SER A 67 -8.42 11.07 14.49
C SER A 67 -6.99 10.99 14.01
N LEU A 68 -6.04 11.42 14.84
CA LEU A 68 -4.60 11.27 14.56
C LEU A 68 -4.22 9.82 14.27
N SER A 69 -4.91 8.86 14.88
CA SER A 69 -4.68 7.44 14.63
C SER A 69 -5.03 7.05 13.19
N LEU A 70 -6.18 7.53 12.71
CA LEU A 70 -6.66 7.25 11.36
C LEU A 70 -5.75 7.91 10.32
N LEU A 71 -5.42 9.20 10.51
CA LEU A 71 -4.52 9.91 9.60
C LEU A 71 -3.12 9.30 9.56
N ALA A 72 -2.58 8.88 10.71
CA ALA A 72 -1.28 8.22 10.76
C ALA A 72 -1.32 6.83 10.09
N TRP A 73 -2.40 6.08 10.25
CA TRP A 73 -2.58 4.79 9.59
C TRP A 73 -2.65 4.95 8.07
N ARG A 74 -3.49 5.86 7.56
CA ARG A 74 -3.56 6.22 6.14
C ARG A 74 -2.20 6.65 5.60
N THR A 75 -1.52 7.57 6.30
CA THR A 75 -0.19 8.04 5.91
C THR A 75 0.83 6.91 5.89
N ARG A 76 0.75 5.94 6.82
CA ARG A 76 1.58 4.73 6.81
C ARG A 76 1.30 3.89 5.59
N ASN A 77 0.03 3.65 5.25
CA ASN A 77 -0.33 2.89 4.05
C ASN A 77 0.24 3.55 2.79
N VAL A 78 0.12 4.88 2.66
CA VAL A 78 0.69 5.62 1.52
C VAL A 78 2.23 5.50 1.49
N LEU A 79 2.91 5.53 2.65
CA LEU A 79 4.36 5.29 2.74
C LEU A 79 4.74 3.87 2.28
N GLU A 80 3.99 2.85 2.72
CA GLU A 80 4.25 1.46 2.33
C GLU A 80 4.02 1.26 0.82
N LEU A 81 2.93 1.81 0.29
CA LEU A 81 2.62 1.77 -1.14
C LEU A 81 3.66 2.51 -1.98
N ASN A 82 4.12 3.67 -1.53
CA ASN A 82 5.24 4.39 -2.15
C ASN A 82 6.50 3.53 -2.24
N LEU A 83 6.85 2.82 -1.17
CA LEU A 83 7.99 1.90 -1.17
C LEU A 83 7.79 0.76 -2.17
N TRP A 84 6.60 0.16 -2.22
CA TRP A 84 6.33 -0.93 -3.17
C TRP A 84 6.35 -0.44 -4.64
N CYS A 85 5.89 0.78 -4.90
CA CYS A 85 6.08 1.43 -6.20
C CYS A 85 7.57 1.53 -6.55
N ARG A 86 8.40 2.03 -5.62
CA ARG A 86 9.85 2.12 -5.80
C ARG A 86 10.49 0.77 -6.05
N PHE A 87 10.12 -0.24 -5.26
CA PHE A 87 10.66 -1.60 -5.38
C PHE A 87 10.32 -2.22 -6.73
N CYS A 88 9.06 -2.15 -7.17
CA CYS A 88 8.64 -2.72 -8.46
C CYS A 88 9.20 -1.95 -9.66
N CYS A 89 9.44 -0.64 -9.53
CA CYS A 89 10.06 0.18 -10.56
C CYS A 89 11.60 0.06 -10.63
N GLU A 90 12.25 -0.67 -9.71
CA GLU A 90 13.70 -0.87 -9.75
C GLU A 90 14.09 -2.02 -10.69
N ASP A 91 13.29 -3.10 -10.69
CA ASP A 91 13.47 -4.24 -11.56
C ASP A 91 12.09 -4.86 -11.84
N LYS A 92 11.79 -5.18 -13.11
CA LYS A 92 10.55 -5.87 -13.49
C LYS A 92 10.34 -7.19 -12.72
N ALA A 93 11.41 -7.89 -12.34
CA ALA A 93 11.33 -9.12 -11.56
C ALA A 93 10.76 -8.87 -10.15
N ASN A 94 10.88 -7.66 -9.62
CA ASN A 94 10.33 -7.30 -8.32
C ASN A 94 8.79 -7.27 -8.31
N ALA A 95 8.16 -7.03 -9.46
CA ALA A 95 6.69 -7.12 -9.56
C ALA A 95 6.20 -8.57 -9.39
N GLU A 96 6.93 -9.54 -9.95
CA GLU A 96 6.63 -10.98 -9.75
C GLU A 96 6.82 -11.39 -8.28
N ILE A 97 7.88 -10.90 -7.65
CA ILE A 97 8.11 -11.10 -6.22
C ILE A 97 6.95 -10.51 -5.41
N PHE A 98 6.55 -9.27 -5.69
CA PHE A 98 5.48 -8.60 -4.94
C PHE A 98 4.12 -9.28 -5.16
N PHE A 99 3.84 -9.77 -6.38
CA PHE A 99 2.66 -10.59 -6.65
C PHE A 99 2.64 -11.83 -5.76
N LYS A 100 3.74 -12.59 -5.71
CA LYS A 100 3.89 -13.78 -4.86
C LYS A 100 3.65 -13.45 -3.38
N GLU A 101 4.21 -12.35 -2.89
CA GLU A 101 4.00 -11.91 -1.50
C GLU A 101 2.53 -11.58 -1.21
N GLY A 102 1.83 -10.93 -2.15
CA GLY A 102 0.39 -10.70 -2.06
C GLY A 102 -0.43 -12.00 -2.01
N SER A 103 -0.06 -13.02 -2.80
CA SER A 103 -0.70 -14.34 -2.76
C SER A 103 -0.50 -15.03 -1.42
N LYS A 104 0.70 -14.93 -0.82
CA LYS A 104 0.95 -15.45 0.54
C LYS A 104 0.09 -14.74 1.59
N ASP A 105 -0.06 -13.42 1.51
CA ASP A 105 -0.89 -12.65 2.45
C ASP A 105 -2.37 -13.06 2.35
N ALA A 106 -2.88 -13.22 1.12
CA ALA A 106 -4.24 -13.70 0.88
C ALA A 106 -4.45 -15.11 1.45
N LEU A 107 -3.49 -16.02 1.24
CA LEU A 107 -3.55 -17.39 1.75
C LEU A 107 -3.56 -17.42 3.28
N ASN A 108 -2.65 -16.69 3.92
CA ASN A 108 -2.56 -16.65 5.38
C ASN A 108 -3.79 -16.03 6.05
N LEU A 109 -4.45 -15.08 5.40
CA LEU A 109 -5.73 -14.54 5.87
C LEU A 109 -6.81 -15.63 5.86
N VAL A 110 -6.93 -16.42 4.79
CA VAL A 110 -7.90 -17.52 4.72
C VAL A 110 -7.61 -18.57 5.80
N GLU A 111 -6.35 -18.95 5.98
CA GLU A 111 -5.94 -19.92 7.02
C GLU A 111 -6.21 -19.40 8.44
N SER A 112 -6.00 -18.11 8.68
CA SER A 112 -6.33 -17.48 9.96
C SER A 112 -7.83 -17.51 10.25
N LEU A 113 -8.67 -17.32 9.22
CA LEU A 113 -10.13 -17.42 9.33
C LEU A 113 -10.60 -18.86 9.55
N GLU A 114 -9.95 -19.85 8.93
CA GLU A 114 -10.21 -21.26 9.19
C GLU A 114 -9.86 -21.62 10.64
N ALA A 115 -8.67 -21.22 11.11
CA ALA A 115 -8.24 -21.45 12.49
C ALA A 115 -9.16 -20.78 13.51
N TRP A 116 -9.67 -19.58 13.21
CA TRP A 116 -10.70 -18.93 14.02
C TRP A 116 -12.02 -19.69 13.99
N GLY A 117 -12.44 -20.17 12.82
CA GLY A 117 -13.65 -20.98 12.65
C GLY A 117 -13.61 -22.26 13.47
N THR A 118 -12.49 -22.98 13.46
CA THR A 118 -12.27 -24.18 14.29
C THR A 118 -12.35 -23.86 15.78
N LYS A 119 -11.82 -22.73 16.22
CA LYS A 119 -11.86 -22.31 17.63
C LYS A 119 -13.23 -21.79 18.10
N THR A 120 -14.13 -21.52 17.17
CA THR A 120 -15.46 -20.96 17.45
C THR A 120 -16.60 -21.85 16.99
N ASP A 121 -16.30 -23.13 16.70
CA ASP A 121 -17.26 -24.16 16.30
C ASP A 121 -18.18 -23.72 15.16
N GLN A 122 -17.61 -23.07 14.14
CA GLN A 122 -18.37 -22.63 12.97
C GLN A 122 -18.96 -23.82 12.20
N PRO A 123 -20.11 -23.63 11.51
CA PRO A 123 -20.74 -24.69 10.73
C PRO A 123 -19.92 -25.10 9.50
N GLN A 124 -20.23 -26.25 8.90
CA GLN A 124 -19.41 -26.84 7.82
C GLN A 124 -19.32 -25.95 6.57
N ASP A 125 -20.39 -25.26 6.21
CA ASP A 125 -20.46 -24.31 5.10
C ASP A 125 -19.46 -23.16 5.25
N TRP A 126 -19.18 -22.72 6.50
CA TRP A 126 -18.11 -21.76 6.79
C TRP A 126 -16.75 -22.23 6.24
N PHE A 127 -16.43 -23.53 6.37
CA PHE A 127 -15.16 -24.08 5.91
C PHE A 127 -15.14 -24.32 4.40
N GLU A 128 -16.28 -24.66 3.79
CA GLU A 128 -16.38 -24.87 2.35
C GLU A 128 -16.10 -23.59 1.55
N ASP A 129 -16.62 -22.45 1.99
CA ASP A 129 -16.34 -21.14 1.36
C ASP A 129 -14.85 -20.77 1.43
N ARG A 130 -14.18 -21.16 2.51
CA ARG A 130 -12.75 -20.85 2.75
C ARG A 130 -11.86 -21.78 1.96
N LYS A 131 -12.21 -23.06 1.89
CA LYS A 131 -11.56 -24.02 0.99
C LYS A 131 -11.59 -23.52 -0.45
N ARG A 132 -12.74 -23.06 -0.95
CA ARG A 132 -12.86 -22.49 -2.31
C ARG A 132 -11.99 -21.24 -2.49
N SER A 133 -11.96 -20.37 -1.48
CA SER A 133 -11.12 -19.16 -1.51
C SER A 133 -9.62 -19.52 -1.55
N LYS A 134 -9.21 -20.52 -0.77
CA LYS A 134 -7.84 -21.05 -0.73
C LYS A 134 -7.44 -21.67 -2.07
N GLU A 135 -8.29 -22.52 -2.65
CA GLU A 135 -8.09 -23.12 -3.96
C GLU A 135 -7.91 -22.05 -5.04
N LYS A 136 -8.74 -21.00 -5.03
CA LYS A 136 -8.61 -19.88 -5.98
C LYS A 136 -7.27 -19.15 -5.87
N VAL A 137 -6.80 -18.86 -4.65
CA VAL A 137 -5.50 -18.19 -4.44
C VAL A 137 -4.35 -19.07 -4.94
N ILE A 138 -4.41 -20.37 -4.66
CA ILE A 138 -3.39 -21.34 -5.12
C ILE A 138 -3.42 -21.46 -6.65
N GLU A 139 -4.60 -21.60 -7.26
CA GLU A 139 -4.76 -21.67 -8.71
C GLU A 139 -4.22 -20.42 -9.40
N GLU A 140 -4.56 -19.23 -8.90
CA GLU A 140 -4.05 -17.96 -9.44
C GLU A 140 -2.53 -17.86 -9.31
N ALA A 141 -1.94 -18.28 -8.19
CA ALA A 141 -0.48 -18.30 -8.02
C ALA A 141 0.21 -19.33 -8.93
N SER A 142 -0.33 -20.55 -9.03
CA SER A 142 0.19 -21.63 -9.86
C SER A 142 0.09 -21.35 -11.35
N MET A 143 -1.02 -20.73 -11.81
CA MET A 143 -1.15 -20.21 -13.18
C MET A 143 -0.01 -19.25 -13.56
N HIS A 144 0.68 -18.72 -12.56
CA HIS A 144 1.69 -17.68 -12.68
C HIS A 144 3.08 -18.16 -12.26
N GLY A 145 3.26 -19.48 -12.07
CA GLY A 145 4.55 -20.11 -11.76
C GLY A 145 4.99 -19.99 -10.31
N HIS A 146 4.07 -19.62 -9.40
CA HIS A 146 4.34 -19.46 -7.97
C HIS A 146 3.71 -20.59 -7.14
N ASP A 147 4.14 -21.83 -7.39
CA ASP A 147 3.61 -23.02 -6.70
C ASP A 147 4.03 -23.11 -5.22
N ASP A 148 5.13 -22.46 -4.86
CA ASP A 148 5.67 -22.43 -3.51
C ASP A 148 5.24 -21.17 -2.76
N LEU A 149 4.10 -21.25 -2.08
CA LEU A 149 3.61 -20.21 -1.17
C LEU A 149 4.03 -20.44 0.30
N ASP A 150 4.67 -21.58 0.60
CA ASP A 150 5.12 -21.98 1.94
C ASP A 150 6.47 -21.33 2.28
N GLY A 151 6.48 -20.01 2.39
CA GLY A 151 7.71 -19.24 2.60
C GLY A 151 7.58 -18.09 3.58
N LYS A 152 8.71 -17.64 4.13
CA LYS A 152 8.74 -16.39 4.90
C LYS A 152 8.39 -15.22 3.99
N TYR A 153 7.63 -14.28 4.53
CA TYR A 153 7.39 -13.00 3.89
C TYR A 153 8.66 -12.18 3.76
N ILE A 154 8.78 -11.44 2.66
CA ILE A 154 9.74 -10.36 2.53
C ILE A 154 9.31 -9.27 3.50
N ARG A 155 10.15 -9.02 4.50
CA ARG A 155 9.92 -7.89 5.40
C ARG A 155 9.99 -6.60 4.61
N ILE A 156 9.02 -5.71 4.80
CA ILE A 156 8.99 -4.40 4.15
C ILE A 156 10.29 -3.59 4.35
N SER A 157 10.96 -3.75 5.51
CA SER A 157 12.27 -3.14 5.75
C SER A 157 13.37 -3.66 4.82
N LYS A 158 13.29 -4.92 4.36
CA LYS A 158 14.21 -5.48 3.37
C LYS A 158 13.97 -4.93 1.97
N ALA A 159 12.71 -4.72 1.59
CA ALA A 159 12.38 -3.99 0.36
C ALA A 159 12.92 -2.54 0.42
N ALA A 160 12.80 -1.88 1.58
CA ALA A 160 13.36 -0.54 1.79
C ALA A 160 14.88 -0.50 1.70
N GLU A 161 15.58 -1.49 2.26
CA GLU A 161 17.04 -1.65 2.12
C GLU A 161 17.45 -1.82 0.65
N ALA A 162 16.73 -2.67 -0.10
CA ALA A 162 16.99 -2.89 -1.53
C ALA A 162 16.83 -1.61 -2.37
N CYS A 163 15.92 -0.71 -1.98
CA CYS A 163 15.71 0.57 -2.66
C CYS A 163 16.65 1.69 -2.16
N GLY A 164 17.63 1.40 -1.30
CA GLY A 164 18.50 2.42 -0.69
C GLY A 164 17.77 3.39 0.26
N TYR A 165 16.54 3.06 0.68
CA TYR A 165 15.65 3.93 1.46
C TYR A 165 15.44 3.44 2.92
N GLY A 166 16.14 2.37 3.32
CA GLY A 166 15.90 1.67 4.60
C GLY A 166 15.96 2.55 5.85
N ALA A 167 16.97 3.41 5.98
CA ALA A 167 17.14 4.24 7.19
C ALA A 167 15.99 5.26 7.35
N CYS A 168 15.67 5.99 6.29
CA CYS A 168 14.58 6.97 6.28
C CYS A 168 13.23 6.27 6.46
N PHE A 169 12.98 5.19 5.70
CA PHE A 169 11.76 4.40 5.81
C PHE A 169 11.51 3.93 7.25
N ASN A 170 12.50 3.33 7.90
CA ASN A 170 12.35 2.79 9.26
C ASN A 170 12.00 3.87 10.28
N LEU A 171 12.54 5.09 10.13
CA LEU A 171 12.22 6.23 11.00
C LEU A 171 10.74 6.60 10.87
N HIS A 172 10.28 6.86 9.64
CA HIS A 172 8.89 7.27 9.39
C HIS A 172 7.89 6.16 9.69
N TYR A 173 8.20 4.93 9.31
CA TYR A 173 7.37 3.75 9.58
C TYR A 173 7.14 3.55 11.09
N LYS A 174 8.21 3.64 11.89
CA LYS A 174 8.14 3.52 13.35
C LYS A 174 7.34 4.68 13.97
N PHE A 175 7.57 5.90 13.50
CA PHE A 175 6.85 7.08 13.97
C PHE A 175 5.34 6.97 13.70
N LEU A 176 4.96 6.71 12.44
CA LEU A 176 3.56 6.57 12.04
C LEU A 176 2.87 5.39 12.76
N SER A 177 3.57 4.27 12.94
CA SER A 177 3.04 3.11 13.66
C SER A 177 2.69 3.40 15.11
N LYS A 178 3.40 4.31 15.79
CA LYS A 178 3.07 4.73 17.16
C LYS A 178 1.76 5.49 17.25
N PHE A 179 1.41 6.24 16.21
CA PHE A 179 0.14 6.96 16.14
C PHE A 179 -0.99 6.07 15.60
N ALA A 180 -0.71 5.18 14.64
CA ALA A 180 -1.68 4.25 14.07
C ALA A 180 -2.19 3.23 15.09
N HIS A 181 -1.33 2.79 16.01
CA HIS A 181 -1.67 1.86 17.10
C HIS A 181 -1.37 2.47 18.47
N PRO A 182 -2.09 3.53 18.87
CA PRO A 182 -1.64 4.35 19.97
C PRO A 182 -2.16 3.84 21.32
N THR A 183 -2.54 2.56 21.47
CA THR A 183 -3.21 2.05 22.69
C THR A 183 -2.54 2.48 23.99
N ALA A 184 -1.23 2.22 24.14
CA ALA A 184 -0.48 2.67 25.30
C ALA A 184 -0.19 4.17 25.27
N PHE A 185 0.05 4.73 24.08
CA PHE A 185 0.41 6.14 23.90
C PHE A 185 -0.74 7.10 24.24
N ARG A 186 -1.99 6.75 23.87
CA ARG A 186 -3.24 7.47 24.15
C ARG A 186 -3.47 7.71 25.63
N LEU A 187 -2.99 6.81 26.49
CA LEU A 187 -3.15 6.95 27.94
C LEU A 187 -2.33 8.12 28.50
N PHE A 188 -1.31 8.61 27.77
CA PHE A 188 -0.35 9.60 28.27
C PHE A 188 -0.32 10.90 27.45
N ILE A 189 -1.03 10.98 26.33
CA ILE A 189 -1.11 12.19 25.50
C ILE A 189 -2.18 13.12 26.07
N LYS A 190 -1.87 14.41 26.16
CA LYS A 190 -2.85 15.45 26.46
C LYS A 190 -3.56 15.88 25.17
N ASP A 191 -4.88 16.05 25.24
CA ASP A 191 -5.68 16.56 24.12
C ASP A 191 -5.52 18.08 23.93
N ASP A 192 -4.33 18.51 23.51
CA ASP A 192 -4.11 19.87 23.03
C ASP A 192 -4.57 19.99 21.57
N LYS A 193 -5.66 20.74 21.34
CA LYS A 193 -6.24 20.96 20.01
C LYS A 193 -5.24 21.54 19.01
N LYS A 194 -4.33 22.43 19.43
CA LYS A 194 -3.34 23.03 18.52
C LYS A 194 -2.31 21.99 18.08
N GLU A 195 -1.85 21.17 19.02
CA GLU A 195 -0.91 20.08 18.72
C GLU A 195 -1.55 19.01 17.84
N ILE A 196 -2.81 18.66 18.10
CA ILE A 196 -3.59 17.74 17.25
C ILE A 196 -3.67 18.28 15.82
N ALA A 197 -4.05 19.55 15.64
CA ALA A 197 -4.14 20.15 14.31
C ALA A 197 -2.77 20.15 13.60
N ARG A 198 -1.69 20.49 14.32
CA ARG A 198 -0.32 20.48 13.79
C ARG A 198 0.11 19.09 13.33
N GLN A 199 -0.18 18.06 14.13
CA GLN A 199 0.18 16.68 13.78
C GLN A 199 -0.69 16.12 12.65
N ALA A 200 -1.98 16.43 12.63
CA ALA A 200 -2.86 16.10 11.51
C ALA A 200 -2.33 16.68 10.19
N HIS A 201 -1.94 17.96 10.21
CA HIS A 201 -1.36 18.62 9.04
C HIS A 201 -0.02 18.00 8.64
N SER A 202 0.83 17.63 9.61
CA SER A 202 2.08 16.91 9.35
C SER A 202 1.86 15.55 8.69
N PHE A 203 0.83 14.80 9.10
CA PHE A 203 0.47 13.53 8.45
C PHE A 203 -0.02 13.76 7.02
N LEU A 204 -0.88 14.75 6.78
CA LEU A 204 -1.29 15.11 5.43
C LEU A 204 -0.08 15.46 4.54
N LYS A 205 0.84 16.30 5.03
CA LYS A 205 2.04 16.69 4.27
C LYS A 205 2.94 15.50 3.95
N GLN A 206 3.14 14.59 4.90
CA GLN A 206 3.90 13.35 4.67
C GLN A 206 3.19 12.43 3.67
N GLY A 207 1.87 12.25 3.80
CA GLY A 207 1.08 11.47 2.85
C GLY A 207 1.16 12.04 1.44
N ALA A 208 1.09 13.37 1.29
CA ALA A 208 1.21 14.05 0.01
C ALA A 208 2.59 13.85 -0.63
N LEU A 209 3.67 13.91 0.17
CA LEU A 209 5.02 13.59 -0.26
C LEU A 209 5.10 12.16 -0.82
N TYR A 210 4.67 11.16 -0.04
CA TYR A 210 4.77 9.75 -0.44
C TYR A 210 3.87 9.42 -1.63
N PHE A 211 2.67 9.99 -1.68
CA PHE A 211 1.77 9.86 -2.82
C PHE A 211 2.42 10.41 -4.09
N HIS A 212 2.85 11.67 -4.06
CA HIS A 212 3.46 12.33 -5.22
C HIS A 212 4.68 11.55 -5.72
N ASP A 213 5.58 11.21 -4.80
CA ASP A 213 6.80 10.48 -5.13
C ASP A 213 6.50 9.08 -5.71
N GLY A 214 5.54 8.36 -5.15
CA GLY A 214 5.14 7.03 -5.63
C GLY A 214 4.51 7.10 -7.01
N PHE A 215 3.60 8.06 -7.21
CA PHE A 215 2.93 8.30 -8.49
C PHE A 215 3.92 8.68 -9.58
N VAL A 216 4.81 9.65 -9.33
CA VAL A 216 5.81 10.09 -10.32
C VAL A 216 6.79 8.98 -10.65
N LYS A 217 7.16 8.12 -9.68
CA LYS A 217 8.02 6.97 -9.95
C LYS A 217 7.34 5.95 -10.86
N LEU A 218 6.05 5.66 -10.63
CA LEU A 218 5.25 4.80 -11.51
C LEU A 218 5.13 5.39 -12.91
N GLU A 219 4.74 6.67 -13.01
CA GLU A 219 4.54 7.36 -14.28
C GLU A 219 5.81 7.33 -15.13
N ARG A 220 6.95 7.74 -14.56
CA ARG A 220 8.25 7.72 -15.27
C ARG A 220 8.65 6.32 -15.71
N TYR A 221 8.50 5.33 -14.82
CA TYR A 221 8.87 3.95 -15.15
C TYR A 221 8.07 3.41 -16.34
N ILE A 222 6.77 3.73 -16.41
CA ILE A 222 5.93 3.33 -17.55
C ILE A 222 6.29 4.12 -18.82
N GLU A 223 6.53 5.43 -18.73
CA GLU A 223 6.91 6.28 -19.86
C GLU A 223 8.29 5.93 -20.45
N GLU A 224 9.26 5.57 -19.62
CA GLU A 224 10.62 5.19 -20.03
C GLU A 224 10.68 3.76 -20.61
N SER A 225 9.58 3.00 -20.49
CA SER A 225 9.48 1.60 -20.92
C SER A 225 8.66 1.40 -22.21
N GLU A 226 8.21 2.50 -22.81
CA GLU A 226 7.69 2.57 -24.20
C GLU A 226 8.82 2.38 -25.22
#